data_AF-A0A6B3C8X4-F1
#
_entry.id   AF-A0A6B3C8X4-F1
#
_cell.length_a   1.000
_cell.length_b   1.000
_cell.length_c   1.000
_cell.angle_alpha   90.00
_cell.angle_beta   90.00
_cell.angle_gamma   90.00
#
_symmetry.space_group_name_H-M   'P 1'
#
loop_
_entity.id
_entity.type
_entity.pdbx_description
1 polymer ?
#
loop_
_entity_poly.entity_id
_entity_poly.type
_entity_poly.pdbx_seq_one_letter_code
_entity_poly.pdbx_strand_id
1 'polypeptide(L)'
;TGTGLTLVADGETSHPFTIAADLYAQLRYDALNYFYLARSGTDIEASIVGEQYAREAGHVGVAPNQGDTAVPCIGPRDYYDGWTCDYTLDVSGGWYDAGDHGKYVVNGGIAVAQLLSTYERTLTAATARPGALDDGTLALPEHGDGVPDVLDEARWELDWMLRMVAPSGE
;
A
#
# COMPACT_ATOMS: atom_id res chain seq x y z
N THR A 1 29.74 -3.99 15.73
CA THR A 1 28.39 -4.54 15.93
C THR A 1 28.24 -4.95 17.38
N GLY A 2 27.01 -5.06 17.90
CA GLY A 2 26.74 -5.50 19.28
C GLY A 2 25.26 -5.45 19.62
N THR A 3 24.80 -6.33 20.51
CA THR A 3 23.39 -6.45 20.96
C THR A 3 23.28 -6.23 22.45
N GLY A 4 22.17 -5.65 22.92
CA GLY A 4 21.95 -5.43 24.35
C GLY A 4 22.88 -4.38 24.96
N LEU A 5 23.41 -3.47 24.15
CA LEU A 5 24.25 -2.37 24.59
C LEU A 5 23.42 -1.34 25.34
N THR A 6 24.00 -0.69 26.35
CA THR A 6 23.36 0.40 27.09
C THR A 6 24.32 1.58 27.22
N LEU A 7 23.77 2.79 27.32
CA LEU A 7 24.51 3.97 27.74
C LEU A 7 24.27 4.19 29.24
N VAL A 8 25.35 4.46 29.98
CA VAL A 8 25.29 4.81 31.41
C VAL A 8 25.88 6.20 31.60
N ALA A 9 25.09 7.11 32.18
CA ALA A 9 25.52 8.48 32.49
C ALA A 9 24.79 8.97 33.74
N ASP A 10 25.52 9.61 34.66
CA ASP A 10 24.98 10.15 35.93
C ASP A 10 24.12 9.17 36.74
N GLY A 11 24.46 7.87 36.70
CA GLY A 11 23.73 6.81 37.40
C GLY A 11 22.50 6.27 36.65
N GLU A 12 22.12 6.87 35.54
CA GLU A 12 21.00 6.45 34.71
C GLU A 12 21.46 5.50 33.59
N THR A 13 20.58 4.57 33.20
CA THR A 13 20.85 3.57 32.16
C THR A 13 19.78 3.64 31.07
N SER A 14 20.19 3.71 29.80
CA SER A 14 19.26 3.69 28.66
C SER A 14 18.55 2.33 28.50
N HIS A 15 17.50 2.29 27.67
CA HIS A 15 17.05 1.01 27.11
C HIS A 15 18.18 0.32 26.35
N PRO A 16 18.20 -1.03 26.32
CA PRO A 16 19.17 -1.77 25.54
C PRO A 16 18.95 -1.52 24.04
N PHE A 17 20.03 -1.42 23.29
CA PHE A 17 19.99 -1.22 21.84
C PHE A 17 21.02 -2.09 21.11
N THR A 18 20.85 -2.18 19.80
CA THR A 18 21.68 -2.97 18.90
C THR A 18 22.39 -2.06 17.91
N ILE A 19 23.68 -2.32 17.69
CA ILE A 19 24.46 -1.74 16.59
C ILE A 19 24.70 -2.86 15.57
N ALA A 20 24.03 -2.79 14.43
CA ALA A 20 24.13 -3.76 13.35
C ALA A 20 24.03 -3.06 11.97
N ALA A 21 24.60 -3.67 10.93
CA ALA A 21 24.60 -3.11 9.58
C ALA A 21 23.26 -3.31 8.83
N ASP A 22 22.43 -4.21 9.32
CA ASP A 22 21.18 -4.69 8.74
C ASP A 22 19.96 -4.42 9.64
N LEU A 23 20.11 -3.53 10.63
CA LEU A 23 19.10 -3.24 11.64
C LEU A 23 17.70 -2.94 11.05
N TYR A 24 17.65 -2.30 9.89
CA TYR A 24 16.42 -1.90 9.22
C TYR A 24 16.03 -2.80 8.03
N ALA A 25 16.70 -3.93 7.84
CA ALA A 25 16.37 -4.84 6.74
C ALA A 25 14.96 -5.40 6.89
N GLN A 26 14.60 -5.86 8.11
CA GLN A 26 13.26 -6.34 8.41
C GLN A 26 12.23 -5.20 8.38
N LEU A 27 12.55 -4.02 8.93
CA LEU A 27 11.64 -2.88 8.91
C LEU A 27 11.25 -2.47 7.48
N ARG A 28 12.18 -2.51 6.53
CA ARG A 28 11.86 -2.25 5.11
C ARG A 28 10.84 -3.26 4.59
N TYR A 29 11.06 -4.54 4.86
CA TYR A 29 10.15 -5.61 4.46
C TYR A 29 8.77 -5.41 5.09
N ASP A 30 8.69 -5.21 6.40
CA ASP A 30 7.43 -5.03 7.13
C ASP A 30 6.66 -3.79 6.63
N ALA A 31 7.36 -2.68 6.43
CA ALA A 31 6.77 -1.42 5.98
C ALA A 31 6.18 -1.51 4.56
N LEU A 32 6.81 -2.27 3.66
CA LEU A 32 6.33 -2.43 2.29
C LEU A 32 5.19 -3.47 2.21
N ASN A 33 5.23 -4.52 3.03
CA ASN A 33 4.14 -5.50 3.11
C ASN A 33 2.85 -4.95 3.72
N TYR A 34 2.87 -3.76 4.33
CA TYR A 34 1.67 -3.06 4.76
C TYR A 34 0.66 -2.84 3.62
N PHE A 35 1.14 -2.49 2.42
CA PHE A 35 0.26 -2.15 1.31
C PHE A 35 -0.61 -3.34 0.87
N TYR A 36 -0.08 -4.58 0.93
CA TYR A 36 -0.88 -5.78 0.70
C TYR A 36 -2.07 -5.88 1.66
N LEU A 37 -1.83 -5.66 2.96
CA LEU A 37 -2.90 -5.66 3.98
C LEU A 37 -3.96 -4.57 3.72
N ALA A 38 -3.56 -3.46 3.08
CA ALA A 38 -4.43 -2.35 2.73
C ALA A 38 -5.21 -2.57 1.42
N ARG A 39 -4.92 -3.62 0.62
CA ARG A 39 -5.61 -3.85 -0.66
C ARG A 39 -7.12 -4.04 -0.48
N SER A 40 -7.90 -3.27 -1.24
CA SER A 40 -9.34 -3.46 -1.43
C SER A 40 -9.59 -4.34 -2.66
N GLY A 41 -10.75 -5.01 -2.74
CA GLY A 41 -11.12 -5.80 -3.92
C GLY A 41 -10.46 -7.18 -4.07
N THR A 42 -9.67 -7.62 -3.08
CA THR A 42 -9.06 -8.96 -3.03
C THR A 42 -9.07 -9.53 -1.62
N ASP A 43 -9.08 -10.86 -1.53
CA ASP A 43 -8.81 -11.57 -0.29
C ASP A 43 -7.39 -11.25 0.19
N ILE A 44 -7.25 -11.13 1.50
CA ILE A 44 -5.96 -11.07 2.18
C ILE A 44 -5.68 -12.47 2.70
N GLU A 45 -4.73 -13.14 2.07
CA GLU A 45 -4.53 -14.58 2.23
C GLU A 45 -3.79 -14.93 3.52
N ALA A 46 -4.33 -15.88 4.28
CA ALA A 46 -3.69 -16.41 5.49
C ALA A 46 -2.33 -17.07 5.22
N SER A 47 -2.12 -17.59 4.01
CA SER A 47 -0.83 -18.13 3.55
C SER A 47 0.29 -17.08 3.54
N ILE A 48 -0.06 -15.80 3.38
CA ILE A 48 0.87 -14.68 3.24
C ILE A 48 1.03 -13.94 4.57
N VAL A 49 -0.08 -13.61 5.24
CA VAL A 49 -0.07 -12.72 6.42
C VAL A 49 -0.43 -13.43 7.74
N GLY A 50 -0.76 -14.72 7.69
CA GLY A 50 -1.26 -15.49 8.83
C GLY A 50 -2.74 -15.26 9.14
N GLU A 51 -3.36 -16.25 9.79
CA GLU A 51 -4.81 -16.28 10.12
C GLU A 51 -5.31 -15.04 10.88
N GLN A 52 -4.45 -14.42 11.68
CA GLN A 52 -4.83 -13.25 12.49
C GLN A 52 -5.13 -12.02 11.64
N TYR A 53 -4.49 -11.89 10.47
CA TYR A 53 -4.58 -10.71 9.61
C TYR A 53 -5.28 -11.00 8.28
N ALA A 54 -5.59 -12.27 8.00
CA ALA A 54 -6.35 -12.68 6.85
C ALA A 54 -7.79 -12.15 6.90
N ARG A 55 -8.34 -11.83 5.74
CA ARG A 55 -9.73 -11.39 5.59
C ARG A 55 -10.23 -11.61 4.17
N GLU A 56 -11.54 -11.74 4.02
CA GLU A 56 -12.21 -11.74 2.72
C GLU A 56 -12.06 -10.39 2.01
N ALA A 57 -12.27 -10.40 0.69
CA ALA A 57 -12.28 -9.22 -0.15
C ALA A 57 -13.33 -8.20 0.28
N GLY A 58 -12.88 -6.99 0.59
CA GLY A 58 -13.77 -5.86 0.85
C GLY A 58 -14.14 -5.14 -0.45
N HIS A 59 -15.32 -4.50 -0.46
CA HIS A 59 -15.81 -3.66 -1.56
C HIS A 59 -15.82 -4.36 -2.94
N VAL A 60 -16.33 -5.59 -2.98
CA VAL A 60 -16.51 -6.40 -4.21
C VAL A 60 -17.97 -6.50 -4.66
N GLY A 61 -18.83 -5.55 -4.25
CA GLY A 61 -20.24 -5.51 -4.66
C GLY A 61 -21.13 -6.60 -4.05
N VAL A 62 -20.61 -7.34 -3.06
CA VAL A 62 -21.36 -8.36 -2.30
C VAL A 62 -21.78 -7.76 -0.95
N ALA A 63 -23.06 -7.92 -0.59
CA ALA A 63 -23.59 -7.43 0.68
C ALA A 63 -22.73 -7.92 1.88
N PRO A 64 -22.39 -7.05 2.83
CA PRO A 64 -22.97 -5.72 3.08
C PRO A 64 -22.38 -4.57 2.25
N ASN A 65 -21.36 -4.83 1.42
CA ASN A 65 -20.74 -3.80 0.61
C ASN A 65 -21.74 -3.23 -0.41
N GLN A 66 -21.71 -1.91 -0.59
CA GLN A 66 -22.51 -1.19 -1.58
C GLN A 66 -21.69 -0.74 -2.80
N GLY A 67 -20.42 -1.14 -2.84
CA GLY A 67 -19.44 -0.84 -3.88
C GLY A 67 -18.37 -1.93 -3.90
N ASP A 68 -17.35 -1.85 -4.75
CA ASP A 68 -16.99 -0.73 -5.63
C ASP A 68 -17.20 -1.03 -7.12
N THR A 69 -17.95 -2.08 -7.44
CA THR A 69 -18.15 -2.55 -8.83
C THR A 69 -19.13 -1.70 -9.64
N ALA A 70 -19.90 -0.81 -9.01
CA ALA A 70 -20.85 0.10 -9.65
C ALA A 70 -21.19 1.29 -8.75
N VAL A 71 -20.21 2.17 -8.50
CA VAL A 71 -20.35 3.32 -7.59
C VAL A 71 -20.90 4.54 -8.36
N PRO A 72 -22.01 5.15 -7.91
CA PRO A 72 -22.51 6.39 -8.50
C PRO A 72 -21.67 7.59 -8.06
N CYS A 73 -21.74 8.68 -8.83
CA CYS A 73 -21.27 9.96 -8.34
C CYS A 73 -21.97 10.36 -7.04
N ILE A 74 -21.30 11.20 -6.25
CA ILE A 74 -21.96 11.81 -5.10
C ILE A 74 -23.19 12.59 -5.59
N GLY A 75 -24.34 12.33 -4.97
CA GLY A 75 -25.56 13.11 -5.24
C GLY A 75 -25.36 14.60 -4.93
N PRO A 76 -26.30 15.46 -5.31
CA PRO A 76 -26.13 16.91 -5.21
C PRO A 76 -25.82 17.33 -3.77
N ARG A 77 -24.76 18.14 -3.62
CA ARG A 77 -24.35 18.75 -2.35
C ARG A 77 -24.13 20.24 -2.55
N ASP A 78 -24.52 21.04 -1.55
CA ASP A 78 -24.34 22.51 -1.58
C ASP A 78 -22.86 22.91 -1.73
N TYR A 79 -21.94 22.13 -1.12
CA TYR A 79 -20.50 22.38 -1.21
C TYR A 79 -19.84 21.91 -2.51
N TYR A 80 -20.61 21.28 -3.41
CA TYR A 80 -20.23 20.93 -4.78
C TYR A 80 -21.06 21.69 -5.82
N ASP A 81 -21.65 22.84 -5.45
CA ASP A 81 -22.51 23.67 -6.32
C ASP A 81 -23.64 22.86 -7.00
N GLY A 82 -24.18 21.87 -6.29
CA GLY A 82 -25.24 21.00 -6.79
C GLY A 82 -24.83 20.09 -7.96
N TRP A 83 -23.53 19.86 -8.19
CA TRP A 83 -23.04 18.96 -9.24
C TRP A 83 -23.70 17.58 -9.19
N THR A 84 -23.97 17.04 -10.37
CA THR A 84 -24.57 15.70 -10.57
C THR A 84 -23.94 15.02 -11.76
N CYS A 85 -23.93 13.69 -11.75
CA CYS A 85 -23.70 12.85 -12.91
C CYS A 85 -24.75 11.72 -12.94
N ASP A 86 -24.96 11.07 -14.08
CA ASP A 86 -25.92 9.96 -14.24
C ASP A 86 -25.24 8.60 -14.54
N TYR A 87 -23.92 8.53 -14.44
CA TYR A 87 -23.15 7.31 -14.63
C TYR A 87 -22.71 6.66 -13.30
N THR A 88 -22.32 5.38 -13.40
CA THR A 88 -21.63 4.64 -12.35
C THR A 88 -20.28 4.15 -12.87
N LEU A 89 -19.33 3.93 -11.98
CA LEU A 89 -18.01 3.40 -12.31
C LEU A 89 -17.72 2.12 -11.52
N ASP A 90 -17.05 1.16 -12.15
CA ASP A 90 -16.32 0.13 -11.44
C ASP A 90 -14.99 0.72 -11.00
N VAL A 91 -14.86 0.97 -9.70
CA VAL A 91 -13.68 1.51 -9.05
C VAL A 91 -13.13 0.52 -8.03
N SER A 92 -13.31 -0.79 -8.25
CA SER A 92 -12.72 -1.84 -7.41
C SER A 92 -11.18 -1.82 -7.43
N GLY A 93 -10.54 -2.46 -6.45
CA GLY A 93 -9.07 -2.46 -6.30
C GLY A 93 -8.56 -1.27 -5.48
N GLY A 94 -7.24 -1.03 -5.57
CA GLY A 94 -6.54 0.04 -4.86
C GLY A 94 -6.35 -0.26 -3.37
N TRP A 95 -5.83 0.70 -2.63
CA TRP A 95 -5.62 0.62 -1.19
C TRP A 95 -6.66 1.41 -0.41
N TYR A 96 -7.06 0.87 0.75
CA TYR A 96 -7.64 1.69 1.79
C TYR A 96 -6.59 2.66 2.33
N ASP A 97 -6.96 3.93 2.45
CA ASP A 97 -6.01 5.03 2.68
C ASP A 97 -5.47 5.10 4.11
N ALA A 98 -6.32 4.72 5.07
CA ALA A 98 -5.96 4.75 6.48
C ALA A 98 -6.75 3.71 7.28
N GLY A 99 -7.25 4.10 8.46
CA GLY A 99 -8.09 3.26 9.31
C GLY A 99 -9.56 3.18 8.85
N ASP A 100 -9.96 3.99 7.87
CA ASP A 100 -11.23 3.87 7.17
C ASP A 100 -11.10 3.09 5.85
N HIS A 101 -12.22 2.85 5.17
CA HIS A 101 -12.24 2.14 3.89
C HIS A 101 -12.29 3.06 2.67
N GLY A 102 -12.02 4.36 2.84
CA GLY A 102 -11.90 5.30 1.73
C GLY A 102 -10.63 5.07 0.92
N LYS A 103 -10.69 5.46 -0.36
CA LYS A 103 -9.59 5.39 -1.33
C LYS A 103 -9.50 6.74 -2.03
N TYR A 104 -8.33 7.39 -1.98
CA TYR A 104 -8.20 8.79 -2.38
C TYR A 104 -7.02 9.01 -3.33
N VAL A 105 -7.31 9.44 -4.57
CA VAL A 105 -6.29 9.63 -5.63
C VAL A 105 -5.17 10.58 -5.19
N VAL A 106 -5.49 11.62 -4.42
CA VAL A 106 -4.50 12.61 -3.97
C VAL A 106 -3.45 11.98 -3.04
N ASN A 107 -3.89 11.25 -2.01
CA ASN A 107 -2.97 10.68 -1.02
C ASN A 107 -2.34 9.36 -1.51
N GLY A 108 -3.12 8.51 -2.21
CA GLY A 108 -2.60 7.37 -2.93
C GLY A 108 -1.53 7.76 -3.95
N GLY A 109 -1.69 8.92 -4.62
CA GLY A 109 -0.77 9.40 -5.64
C GLY A 109 0.64 9.66 -5.11
N ILE A 110 0.75 10.29 -3.93
CA ILE A 110 2.06 10.48 -3.28
C ILE A 110 2.62 9.15 -2.75
N ALA A 111 1.78 8.24 -2.24
CA ALA A 111 2.22 6.92 -1.79
C ALA A 111 2.81 6.08 -2.93
N VAL A 112 2.12 5.99 -4.07
CA VAL A 112 2.64 5.34 -5.29
C VAL A 112 3.93 5.99 -5.74
N ALA A 113 3.98 7.32 -5.80
CA ALA A 113 5.18 8.04 -6.21
C ALA A 113 6.38 7.71 -5.31
N GLN A 114 6.17 7.54 -4.00
CA GLN A 114 7.21 7.13 -3.05
C GLN A 114 7.68 5.69 -3.27
N LEU A 115 6.78 4.74 -3.54
CA LEU A 115 7.16 3.36 -3.88
C LEU A 115 7.99 3.31 -5.16
N LEU A 116 7.51 3.93 -6.23
CA LEU A 116 8.21 4.00 -7.51
C LEU A 116 9.57 4.71 -7.40
N SER A 117 9.62 5.84 -6.69
CA SER A 117 10.87 6.57 -6.45
C SER A 117 11.87 5.74 -5.63
N THR A 118 11.38 4.96 -4.67
CA THR A 118 12.24 4.10 -3.85
C THR A 118 12.84 2.98 -4.71
N TYR A 119 12.04 2.34 -5.57
CA TYR A 119 12.52 1.38 -6.55
C TYR A 119 13.55 2.02 -7.50
N GLU A 120 13.24 3.15 -8.13
CA GLU A 120 14.15 3.84 -9.05
C GLU A 120 15.50 4.19 -8.38
N ARG A 121 15.45 4.60 -7.11
CA ARG A 121 16.68 4.86 -6.35
C ARG A 121 17.52 3.61 -6.11
N THR A 122 16.93 2.40 -6.09
CA THR A 122 17.74 1.17 -6.01
C THR A 122 18.61 0.96 -7.25
N LEU A 123 18.20 1.51 -8.40
CA LEU A 123 18.90 1.40 -9.67
C LEU A 123 19.97 2.49 -9.85
N THR A 124 19.76 3.67 -9.24
CA THR A 124 20.51 4.89 -9.57
C THR A 124 21.39 5.42 -8.44
N ALA A 125 21.05 5.15 -7.18
CA ALA A 125 21.77 5.74 -6.06
C ALA A 125 23.05 4.95 -5.72
N ALA A 126 24.18 5.66 -5.57
CA ALA A 126 25.46 5.04 -5.18
C ALA A 126 25.44 4.35 -3.81
N THR A 127 24.49 4.70 -2.96
CA THR A 127 24.30 4.10 -1.62
C THR A 127 23.23 3.01 -1.61
N ALA A 128 22.59 2.73 -2.74
CA ALA A 128 21.62 1.65 -2.83
C ALA A 128 22.28 0.27 -2.71
N ARG A 129 21.50 -0.68 -2.22
CA ARG A 129 21.83 -2.10 -2.30
C ARG A 129 21.12 -2.67 -3.54
N PRO A 130 21.86 -3.10 -4.58
CA PRO A 130 21.26 -3.77 -5.72
C PRO A 130 20.44 -4.97 -5.29
N GLY A 131 19.27 -5.14 -5.92
CA GLY A 131 18.33 -6.23 -5.65
C GLY A 131 17.61 -6.18 -4.30
N ALA A 132 17.68 -5.07 -3.57
CA ALA A 132 16.98 -4.94 -2.30
C ALA A 132 15.44 -4.87 -2.42
N LEU A 133 14.93 -4.67 -3.64
CA LEU A 133 13.53 -4.58 -4.04
C LEU A 133 13.30 -5.30 -5.39
N ASP A 134 14.00 -6.40 -5.64
CA ASP A 134 13.76 -7.26 -6.81
C ASP A 134 12.49 -8.10 -6.64
N ASP A 135 12.19 -8.89 -7.66
CA ASP A 135 11.19 -9.97 -7.58
C ASP A 135 11.52 -10.89 -6.39
N GLY A 136 10.50 -11.25 -5.65
CA GLY A 136 10.58 -12.19 -4.54
C GLY A 136 11.08 -11.57 -3.23
N THR A 137 11.03 -10.25 -3.09
CA THR A 137 11.54 -9.54 -1.90
C THR A 137 10.45 -9.11 -0.91
N LEU A 138 9.18 -9.20 -1.28
CA LEU A 138 8.00 -8.96 -0.47
C LEU A 138 7.11 -10.22 -0.43
N ALA A 139 6.11 -10.22 0.45
CA ALA A 139 5.13 -11.29 0.58
C ALA A 139 3.81 -10.84 -0.08
N LEU A 140 3.76 -11.04 -1.39
CA LEU A 140 2.62 -10.70 -2.24
C LEU A 140 2.16 -11.93 -3.02
N PRO A 141 0.91 -11.98 -3.51
CA PRO A 141 0.46 -13.00 -4.46
C PRO A 141 1.28 -13.01 -5.76
N GLU A 142 1.78 -11.85 -6.18
CA GLU A 142 2.58 -11.69 -7.40
C GLU A 142 4.04 -12.16 -7.25
N HIS A 143 4.48 -12.56 -6.05
CA HIS A 143 5.84 -13.00 -5.76
C HIS A 143 6.31 -14.11 -6.72
N GLY A 144 7.45 -13.88 -7.40
CA GLY A 144 8.08 -14.83 -8.31
C GLY A 144 7.57 -14.78 -9.75
N ASP A 145 6.85 -13.72 -10.14
CA ASP A 145 6.32 -13.56 -11.50
C ASP A 145 7.33 -12.89 -12.49
N GLY A 146 8.52 -12.51 -12.00
CA GLY A 146 9.56 -11.82 -12.75
C GLY A 146 9.44 -10.29 -12.75
N VAL A 147 8.48 -9.72 -12.02
CA VAL A 147 8.34 -8.29 -11.77
C VAL A 147 8.85 -7.97 -10.36
N PRO A 148 9.58 -6.85 -10.17
CA PRO A 148 9.93 -6.41 -8.83
C PRO A 148 8.68 -6.18 -7.97
N ASP A 149 8.53 -6.92 -6.87
CA ASP A 149 7.30 -6.92 -6.05
C ASP A 149 6.79 -5.53 -5.64
N VAL A 150 7.69 -4.57 -5.40
CA VAL A 150 7.31 -3.17 -5.06
C VAL A 150 6.59 -2.47 -6.22
N LEU A 151 6.86 -2.87 -7.46
CA LEU A 151 6.18 -2.39 -8.66
C LEU A 151 4.83 -3.07 -8.84
N ASP A 152 4.67 -4.35 -8.48
CA ASP A 152 3.35 -5.00 -8.46
C ASP A 152 2.43 -4.35 -7.45
N GLU A 153 2.96 -4.03 -6.27
CA GLU A 153 2.21 -3.31 -5.26
C GLU A 153 1.84 -1.90 -5.76
N ALA A 154 2.78 -1.14 -6.32
CA ALA A 154 2.47 0.18 -6.89
C ALA A 154 1.46 0.10 -8.04
N ARG A 155 1.52 -0.97 -8.85
CA ARG A 155 0.57 -1.22 -9.94
C ARG A 155 -0.84 -1.44 -9.42
N TRP A 156 -1.01 -2.10 -8.28
CA TRP A 156 -2.33 -2.32 -7.67
C TRP A 156 -3.11 -1.01 -7.49
N GLU A 157 -2.44 0.02 -6.99
CA GLU A 157 -3.04 1.35 -6.80
C GLU A 157 -3.17 2.12 -8.13
N LEU A 158 -2.19 2.01 -9.03
CA LEU A 158 -2.26 2.65 -10.35
C LEU A 158 -3.44 2.11 -11.20
N ASP A 159 -3.67 0.80 -11.16
CA ASP A 159 -4.81 0.17 -11.86
C ASP A 159 -6.15 0.68 -11.30
N TRP A 160 -6.22 0.97 -9.99
CA TRP A 160 -7.38 1.64 -9.40
C TRP A 160 -7.48 3.11 -9.82
N MET A 161 -6.38 3.88 -9.80
CA MET A 161 -6.39 5.29 -10.23
C MET A 161 -6.84 5.46 -11.68
N LEU A 162 -6.48 4.52 -12.56
CA LEU A 162 -6.93 4.52 -13.96
C LEU A 162 -8.45 4.33 -14.08
N ARG A 163 -9.10 3.67 -13.12
CA ARG A 163 -10.56 3.53 -13.03
C ARG A 163 -11.25 4.79 -12.48
N MET A 164 -10.50 5.68 -11.84
CA MET A 164 -11.01 6.93 -11.25
C MET A 164 -11.08 8.10 -12.25
N VAL A 165 -10.66 7.90 -13.49
CA VAL A 165 -10.73 8.93 -14.54
C VAL A 165 -12.18 9.09 -15.00
N ALA A 166 -12.68 10.33 -14.98
CA ALA A 166 -14.02 10.63 -15.48
C ALA A 166 -14.17 10.21 -16.96
N PRO A 167 -15.34 9.67 -17.36
CA PRO A 167 -15.59 9.35 -18.76
C PRO A 167 -15.41 10.58 -19.66
N SER A 168 -14.96 10.36 -20.89
CA SER A 168 -14.78 11.47 -21.84
C SER A 168 -16.12 12.15 -22.13
N GLY A 169 -16.17 13.47 -21.98
CA GLY A 169 -17.37 14.28 -22.24
C GLY A 169 -18.15 14.66 -20.99
N GLU A 170 -17.74 14.13 -19.83
CA GLU A 170 -18.12 14.58 -18.48
C GLU A 170 -17.05 15.54 -17.91
#